data_AF-A0A947W9E1-F1
#
_entry.id   AF-A0A947W9E1-F1
#
_cell.length_a   1.000
_cell.length_b   1.000
_cell.length_c   1.000
_cell.angle_alpha   90.00
_cell.angle_beta   90.00
_cell.angle_gamma   90.00
#
_symmetry.space_group_name_H-M   'P 1'
#
loop_
_entity.id
_entity.type
_entity.pdbx_description
1 polymer ?
#
loop_
_entity_poly.entity_id
_entity_poly.type
_entity_poly.pdbx_seq_one_letter_code
_entity_poly.pdbx_strand_id
1 'polypeptide(L)'
;MIYQHKELAAGRWRELTFVEQMANIGSEVERAIKWRNKNKPDYSRLAFERALELLDLTISFDKIASHLRELTRVREVLADYFAFDNSYGSTDKKWQDYFFAFNYAARLAR
;
A
#
# COMPACT_ATOMS: atom_id res chain seq x y z
N MET A 1 -9.67 4.69 -14.32
CA MET A 1 -8.51 5.07 -13.49
C MET A 1 -7.33 5.32 -14.43
N ILE A 2 -6.52 6.36 -14.23
CA ILE A 2 -5.25 6.51 -14.95
C ILE A 2 -4.21 5.77 -14.11
N TYR A 3 -3.71 4.64 -14.61
CA TYR A 3 -2.69 3.85 -13.92
C TYR A 3 -1.32 4.49 -14.08
N GLN A 4 -0.65 4.82 -12.98
CA GLN A 4 0.77 5.20 -13.02
C GLN A 4 1.62 3.98 -13.40
N HIS A 5 1.23 2.77 -12.98
CA HIS A 5 1.99 1.54 -13.20
C HIS A 5 1.33 0.71 -14.31
N LYS A 6 1.39 1.23 -15.54
CA LYS A 6 0.68 0.65 -16.71
C LYS A 6 0.99 -0.83 -16.94
N GLU A 7 2.23 -1.27 -16.80
CA GLU A 7 2.61 -2.68 -16.99
C GLU A 7 2.13 -3.59 -15.85
N LEU A 8 2.13 -3.08 -14.61
CA LEU A 8 1.60 -3.83 -13.47
C LEU A 8 0.09 -4.01 -13.62
N ALA A 9 -0.60 -2.93 -13.97
CA ALA A 9 -2.03 -2.95 -14.28
C ALA A 9 -2.36 -3.85 -15.49
N ALA A 10 -1.44 -4.01 -16.45
CA ALA A 10 -1.60 -4.87 -17.63
C ALA A 10 -1.47 -6.38 -17.34
N GLY A 11 -1.18 -6.79 -16.10
CA GLY A 11 -1.26 -8.20 -15.68
C GLY A 11 -0.09 -8.68 -14.84
N ARG A 12 1.08 -8.02 -14.91
CA ARG A 12 2.28 -8.44 -14.15
C ARG A 12 2.07 -8.39 -12.64
N TRP A 13 1.19 -7.52 -12.15
CA TRP A 13 0.86 -7.46 -10.73
C TRP A 13 0.26 -8.78 -10.22
N ARG A 14 -0.53 -9.47 -11.06
CA ARG A 14 -1.19 -10.73 -10.71
C ARG A 14 -0.22 -11.92 -10.66
N GLU A 15 0.95 -11.80 -11.28
CA GLU A 15 1.99 -12.83 -11.24
C GLU A 15 2.72 -12.86 -9.88
N LEU A 16 2.67 -11.76 -9.13
CA LEU A 16 3.22 -11.68 -7.78
C LEU A 16 2.35 -12.44 -6.79
N THR A 17 2.99 -13.09 -5.82
CA THR A 17 2.28 -13.64 -4.66
C THR A 17 1.63 -12.52 -3.85
N PHE A 18 0.59 -12.84 -3.08
CA PHE A 18 -0.06 -11.87 -2.19
C PHE A 18 0.95 -11.18 -1.24
N VAL A 19 1.90 -11.95 -0.71
CA VAL A 19 2.95 -11.42 0.17
C VAL A 19 3.84 -10.41 -0.56
N GLU A 20 4.22 -10.69 -1.80
CA GLU A 20 5.00 -9.75 -2.62
C GLU A 20 4.19 -8.50 -3.00
N GLN A 21 2.90 -8.65 -3.31
CA GLN A 21 2.02 -7.50 -3.56
C GLN A 21 1.96 -6.58 -2.34
N MET A 22 1.74 -7.16 -1.15
CA MET A 22 1.68 -6.41 0.11
C MET A 22 3.03 -5.78 0.49
N ALA A 23 4.15 -6.45 0.22
CA ALA A 23 5.50 -5.89 0.42
C ALA A 23 5.76 -4.67 -0.50
N ASN A 24 5.35 -4.75 -1.77
CA ASN A 24 5.47 -3.64 -2.71
C ASN A 24 4.56 -2.46 -2.34
N ILE A 25 3.30 -2.71 -1.94
CA ILE A 25 2.40 -1.69 -1.40
C ILE A 25 3.05 -1.00 -0.19
N GLY A 26 3.58 -1.80 0.75
CA GLY A 26 4.27 -1.29 1.93
C GLY A 26 5.48 -0.42 1.63
N SER A 27 6.19 -0.72 0.55
CA SER A 27 7.33 0.09 0.08
C SER A 27 6.91 1.48 -0.41
N GLU A 28 5.74 1.61 -1.04
CA GLU A 28 5.18 2.92 -1.41
C GLU A 28 4.66 3.68 -0.18
N VAL A 29 4.06 2.98 0.80
CA VAL A 29 3.64 3.58 2.08
C VAL A 29 4.86 4.14 2.84
N GLU A 30 5.93 3.37 2.96
CA GLU A 30 7.17 3.83 3.60
C GLU A 30 7.80 5.02 2.85
N ARG A 31 7.70 5.03 1.51
CA ARG A 31 8.15 6.16 0.70
C ARG A 31 7.32 7.42 0.95
N ALA A 32 6.00 7.27 1.09
CA ALA A 32 5.11 8.38 1.44
C ALA A 32 5.48 8.98 2.81
N ILE A 33 5.72 8.14 3.81
CA ILE A 33 6.19 8.53 5.15
C ILE A 33 7.53 9.28 5.05
N LYS A 34 8.53 8.71 4.37
CA LYS A 34 9.86 9.33 4.23
C LYS A 34 9.81 10.72 3.60
N TRP A 35 9.00 10.92 2.56
CA TRP A 35 8.86 12.23 1.93
C TRP A 35 8.12 13.23 2.80
N ARG A 36 7.07 12.80 3.52
CA ARG A 36 6.38 13.66 4.49
C ARG A 36 7.33 14.13 5.59
N ASN A 37 8.14 13.22 6.15
CA ASN A 37 9.11 13.52 7.21
C ASN A 37 10.26 14.42 6.73
N LYS A 38 10.46 14.54 5.42
CA LYS A 38 11.39 15.49 4.78
C LYS A 38 10.73 16.82 4.40
N ASN A 39 9.50 17.08 4.85
CA ASN A 39 8.69 18.25 4.46
C ASN A 39 8.53 18.40 2.93
N LYS A 40 8.32 17.27 2.25
CA LYS A 40 8.07 17.20 0.80
C LYS A 40 6.66 16.63 0.52
N PRO A 41 5.59 17.40 0.79
CA PRO A 41 4.22 16.90 0.75
C PRO A 41 3.78 16.41 -0.64
N ASP A 42 4.23 17.04 -1.73
CA ASP A 42 3.89 16.59 -3.08
C ASP A 42 4.44 15.20 -3.39
N TYR A 43 5.70 14.94 -3.02
CA TYR A 43 6.31 13.62 -3.20
C TYR A 43 5.68 12.57 -2.29
N SER A 44 5.28 12.96 -1.09
CA SER A 44 4.53 12.10 -0.18
C SER A 44 3.18 11.70 -0.80
N ARG A 45 2.43 12.67 -1.30
CA ARG A 45 1.14 12.44 -1.98
C ARG A 45 1.29 11.52 -3.18
N LEU A 46 2.29 11.74 -4.04
CA LEU A 46 2.53 10.87 -5.21
C LEU A 46 2.84 9.42 -4.81
N ALA A 47 3.60 9.19 -3.74
CA ALA A 47 3.88 7.84 -3.25
C ALA A 47 2.63 7.21 -2.61
N PHE A 48 1.85 7.99 -1.87
CA PHE A 48 0.58 7.55 -1.29
C PHE A 48 -0.45 7.16 -2.37
N GLU A 49 -0.60 7.95 -3.43
CA GLU A 49 -1.47 7.64 -4.57
C GLU A 49 -1.06 6.33 -5.26
N ARG A 50 0.25 6.05 -5.37
CA ARG A 50 0.75 4.76 -5.89
C ARG A 50 0.42 3.60 -4.96
N ALA A 51 0.56 3.79 -3.64
CA ALA A 51 0.18 2.76 -2.67
C ALA A 51 -1.31 2.40 -2.80
N LEU A 52 -2.18 3.40 -2.97
CA LEU A 52 -3.61 3.18 -3.23
C LEU A 52 -3.86 2.48 -4.57
N GLU A 53 -3.17 2.88 -5.64
CA GLU A 53 -3.30 2.23 -6.96
C GLU A 53 -2.95 0.73 -6.87
N LEU A 54 -1.84 0.38 -6.22
CA LEU A 54 -1.40 -1.00 -6.06
C LEU A 54 -2.35 -1.80 -5.17
N LEU A 55 -2.88 -1.19 -4.10
CA LEU A 55 -3.88 -1.80 -3.24
C LEU A 55 -5.20 -2.04 -3.99
N ASP A 56 -5.64 -1.08 -4.81
CA ASP A 56 -6.83 -1.20 -5.66
C ASP A 56 -6.66 -2.29 -6.71
N LEU A 57 -5.46 -2.43 -7.29
CA LEU A 57 -5.14 -3.57 -8.15
C LEU A 57 -5.26 -4.89 -7.40
N THR A 58 -4.68 -5.01 -6.19
CA THR A 58 -4.80 -6.22 -5.37
C THR A 58 -6.27 -6.55 -5.06
N ILE A 59 -7.06 -5.56 -4.63
CA ILE A 59 -8.50 -5.71 -4.35
C ILE A 59 -9.26 -6.19 -5.59
N SER A 60 -8.92 -5.67 -6.78
CA SER A 60 -9.63 -6.02 -8.02
C SER A 60 -9.46 -7.48 -8.45
N PHE A 61 -8.38 -8.14 -8.00
CA PHE A 61 -8.07 -9.51 -8.38
C PHE A 61 -8.34 -10.53 -7.25
N ASP A 62 -8.42 -10.09 -6.00
CA ASP A 62 -8.72 -10.97 -4.88
C ASP A 62 -10.19 -11.41 -4.92
N LYS A 63 -10.43 -12.70 -4.68
CA LYS A 63 -11.77 -13.32 -4.68
C LYS A 63 -12.19 -13.80 -3.30
N ILE A 64 -11.32 -13.69 -2.30
CA ILE A 64 -11.54 -14.17 -0.95
C ILE A 64 -12.16 -13.04 -0.14
N ALA A 65 -13.41 -13.22 0.27
CA ALA A 65 -14.18 -12.17 0.97
C ALA A 65 -13.52 -11.67 2.26
N SER A 66 -12.86 -12.56 3.02
CA SER A 66 -12.13 -12.17 4.23
C SER A 66 -10.92 -11.29 3.92
N HIS A 67 -10.20 -11.56 2.82
CA HIS A 67 -9.10 -10.70 2.38
C HIS A 67 -9.61 -9.35 1.93
N LEU A 68 -10.67 -9.32 1.13
CA LEU A 68 -11.26 -8.08 0.64
C LEU A 68 -11.68 -7.16 1.79
N ARG A 69 -12.22 -7.72 2.88
CA ARG A 69 -12.56 -6.96 4.09
C ARG A 69 -11.33 -6.28 4.71
N GLU A 70 -10.24 -7.00 4.86
CA GLU A 70 -9.00 -6.46 5.44
C GLU A 70 -8.34 -5.45 4.48
N LEU A 71 -8.24 -5.76 3.19
CA LEU A 71 -7.66 -4.87 2.18
C LEU A 71 -8.42 -3.54 2.06
N THR A 72 -9.75 -3.59 2.05
CA THR A 72 -10.59 -2.38 2.01
C THR A 72 -10.47 -1.58 3.31
N ARG A 73 -10.28 -2.23 4.47
CA ARG A 73 -9.99 -1.54 5.73
C ARG A 73 -8.62 -0.86 5.69
N VAL A 74 -7.58 -1.55 5.22
CA VAL A 74 -6.24 -0.96 5.04
C VAL A 74 -6.32 0.27 4.16
N ARG A 75 -7.05 0.18 3.05
CA ARG A 75 -7.27 1.30 2.12
C ARG A 75 -7.92 2.49 2.81
N GLU A 76 -8.99 2.25 3.56
CA GLU A 76 -9.71 3.28 4.32
C GLU A 76 -8.79 3.96 5.34
N VAL A 77 -8.07 3.19 6.16
CA VAL A 77 -7.22 3.74 7.22
C VAL A 77 -5.98 4.44 6.65
N LEU A 78 -5.44 3.98 5.53
CA LEU A 78 -4.37 4.71 4.81
C LEU A 78 -4.88 6.06 4.29
N ALA A 79 -6.10 6.10 3.73
CA ALA A 79 -6.71 7.34 3.28
C ALA A 79 -6.91 8.32 4.44
N ASP A 80 -7.49 7.85 5.55
CA ASP A 80 -7.63 8.64 6.78
C ASP A 80 -6.28 9.21 7.26
N TYR A 81 -5.22 8.40 7.22
CA TYR A 81 -3.90 8.78 7.73
C TYR A 81 -3.14 9.80 6.87
N PHE A 82 -3.26 9.72 5.54
CA PHE A 82 -2.49 10.57 4.62
C PHE A 82 -3.27 11.75 4.06
N ALA A 83 -4.60 11.67 3.99
CA ALA A 83 -5.43 12.65 3.30
C ALA A 83 -6.49 13.32 4.19
N PHE A 84 -6.76 12.78 5.39
CA PHE A 84 -7.77 13.32 6.30
C PHE A 84 -7.20 13.54 7.71
N ASP A 85 -8.08 13.62 8.70
CA ASP A 85 -7.79 14.04 10.07
C ASP A 85 -7.12 12.94 10.92
N ASN A 86 -6.81 11.77 10.34
CA ASN A 86 -6.27 10.62 11.06
C ASN A 86 -7.17 10.23 12.26
N SER A 87 -8.48 10.16 12.03
CA SER A 87 -9.49 9.86 13.05
C SER A 87 -9.28 8.49 13.70
N TYR A 88 -8.64 7.55 13.01
CA TYR A 88 -8.31 6.23 13.52
C TYR A 88 -7.01 6.18 14.35
N GLY A 89 -6.28 7.29 14.48
CA GLY A 89 -5.10 7.38 15.33
C GLY A 89 -3.92 6.51 14.84
N SER A 90 -3.73 6.46 13.53
CA SER A 90 -2.57 5.81 12.90
C SER A 90 -1.28 6.58 13.17
N THR A 91 -0.15 5.88 13.08
CA THR A 91 1.20 6.47 13.21
C THR A 91 2.13 5.84 12.19
N ASP A 92 3.25 6.51 11.90
CA ASP A 92 4.28 6.00 10.98
C ASP A 92 4.73 4.61 11.41
N LYS A 93 5.00 4.44 12.70
CA LYS A 93 5.45 3.16 13.27
C LYS A 93 4.42 2.04 13.07
N LYS A 94 3.12 2.31 13.27
CA LYS A 94 2.07 1.28 13.07
C LYS A 94 2.07 0.77 11.62
N TRP A 95 2.21 1.67 10.65
CA TRP A 95 2.28 1.29 9.24
C TRP A 95 3.56 0.54 8.89
N GLN A 96 4.69 1.01 9.41
CA GLN A 96 5.98 0.33 9.26
C GLN A 96 5.92 -1.09 9.82
N ASP A 97 5.43 -1.27 11.05
CA ASP A 97 5.29 -2.58 11.68
C ASP A 97 4.36 -3.50 10.87
N TYR A 98 3.22 -3.00 10.42
CA TYR A 98 2.24 -3.76 9.62
C TYR A 98 2.86 -4.27 8.30
N PHE A 99 3.51 -3.39 7.54
CA PHE A 99 4.07 -3.75 6.24
C PHE A 99 5.43 -4.46 6.34
N PHE A 100 6.16 -4.30 7.44
CA PHE A 100 7.43 -4.99 7.68
C PHE A 100 7.25 -6.51 7.68
N ALA A 101 6.16 -7.02 8.25
CA ALA A 101 5.86 -8.45 8.26
C ALA A 101 5.81 -9.04 6.82
N PHE A 102 5.19 -8.33 5.88
CA PHE A 102 5.13 -8.75 4.47
C PHE A 102 6.49 -8.63 3.77
N ASN A 103 7.24 -7.56 4.02
CA ASN A 103 8.60 -7.41 3.48
C ASN A 103 9.54 -8.54 3.95
N TYR A 104 9.46 -8.89 5.23
CA TYR A 104 10.23 -9.98 5.80
C TYR A 104 9.83 -11.33 5.19
N ALA A 105 8.54 -11.63 5.13
CA ALA A 105 8.03 -12.86 4.53
C ALA A 105 8.39 -12.99 3.04
N ALA A 106 8.27 -11.90 2.26
CA ALA A 106 8.68 -11.87 0.85
C ALA A 106 10.18 -12.16 0.68
N ARG A 107 11.01 -11.74 1.64
CA ARG A 107 12.46 -11.98 1.59
C ARG A 107 12.82 -13.43 1.90
N LEU A 108 12.09 -14.09 2.80
CA LEU A 108 12.26 -15.50 3.13
C LEU A 108 11.81 -16.44 2.02
N ALA A 109 10.84 -16.02 1.21
CA ALA A 109 10.32 -16.80 0.08
C ALA A 109 11.22 -16.78 -1.17
N ARG A 110 12.37 -16.07 -1.12
CA ARG A 110 13.38 -15.98 -2.19
C ARG A 110 14.64 -16.75 -1.84
#